data_AF-A0A7S4I944-F1
#
_entry.id   AF-A0A7S4I944-F1
#
_cell.length_a   1.000
_cell.length_b   1.000
_cell.length_c   1.000
_cell.angle_alpha   90.00
_cell.angle_beta   90.00
_cell.angle_gamma   90.00
#
_symmetry.space_group_name_H-M   'P 1'
#
loop_
_entity.id
_entity.type
_entity.pdbx_description
1 polymer ?
#
loop_
_entity_poly.entity_id
_entity_poly.type
_entity_poly.pdbx_seq_one_letter_code
_entity_poly.pdbx_strand_id
1 'polypeptide(L)'
;QKQGGRFSSLFSCCLCTRRVMMSCLCILISLGCISMVVLSILQPPVDRKEELGLSFMNSYPNALVQREFALSLDDHYKRDQEWKHALAHNEIIDTVVIGHHGLAKKYLFILEGGYVAMAKPVERNLLVFPHSSISTISWLKQHPTKATRMDRDFQGWGELCAVAIDRVLGWYRKPSVVGRYIDSKLLYYHDYSFWGRIQYALPSHNVPVAMHAWVTGLATRAPSSSIGNYLRAMPDAIKENTVTER
;
A
#
# COMPACT_ATOMS: atom_id res chain seq x y z
N GLN A 1 4.00 -55.17 -66.67
CA GLN A 1 3.12 -55.40 -65.50
C GLN A 1 3.51 -54.41 -64.40
N LYS A 2 2.51 -53.70 -63.87
CA LYS A 2 2.61 -52.64 -62.87
C LYS A 2 3.10 -53.18 -61.53
N GLN A 3 4.06 -52.51 -60.88
CA GLN A 3 4.15 -52.45 -59.42
C GLN A 3 4.61 -51.06 -58.97
N GLY A 4 3.65 -50.23 -58.60
CA GLY A 4 3.83 -49.06 -57.75
C GLY A 4 3.18 -49.35 -56.40
N GLY A 5 3.92 -49.19 -55.32
CA GLY A 5 3.47 -49.57 -53.97
C GLY A 5 3.99 -48.63 -52.89
N ARG A 6 3.21 -47.58 -52.64
CA ARG A 6 2.95 -46.89 -51.35
C ARG A 6 3.95 -47.11 -50.21
N PHE A 7 4.78 -46.10 -49.93
CA PHE A 7 5.42 -45.89 -48.63
C PHE A 7 5.32 -44.40 -48.24
N SER A 8 4.14 -43.96 -47.83
CA SER A 8 3.96 -42.59 -47.30
C SER A 8 2.68 -42.49 -46.46
N SER A 9 2.60 -43.18 -45.32
CA SER A 9 1.51 -42.91 -44.37
C SER A 9 1.82 -43.12 -42.89
N LEU A 10 3.06 -43.46 -42.49
CA LEU A 10 3.38 -43.70 -41.07
C LEU A 10 4.04 -42.51 -40.35
N PHE A 11 4.52 -41.48 -41.06
CA PHE A 11 5.16 -40.33 -40.41
C PHE A 11 4.20 -39.21 -39.97
N SER A 12 2.94 -39.24 -40.39
CA SER A 12 1.97 -38.20 -40.02
C SER A 12 1.30 -38.41 -38.65
N CYS A 13 1.41 -39.61 -38.06
CA CYS A 13 0.73 -39.94 -36.79
C CYS A 13 1.56 -39.57 -35.55
N CYS A 14 2.90 -39.57 -35.63
CA CYS A 14 3.77 -39.23 -34.50
C CYS A 14 3.88 -37.72 -34.19
N LEU A 15 3.59 -36.85 -35.16
CA LEU A 15 3.61 -35.39 -34.95
C LEU A 15 2.33 -34.88 -34.26
N CYS A 16 1.22 -35.61 -34.38
CA CYS A 16 -0.05 -35.24 -33.74
C CYS A 16 -0.07 -35.59 -32.24
N THR A 17 0.55 -36.72 -31.85
CA THR A 17 0.65 -37.14 -30.45
C THR A 17 1.58 -36.27 -29.61
N ARG A 18 2.68 -35.74 -30.19
CA ARG A 18 3.57 -34.80 -29.47
C ARG A 18 2.90 -33.47 -29.14
N ARG A 19 2.03 -32.95 -30.01
CA ARG A 19 1.29 -31.70 -29.74
C ARG A 19 0.25 -31.87 -28.64
N VAL A 20 -0.49 -32.99 -28.66
CA VAL A 20 -1.49 -33.28 -27.61
C VAL A 20 -0.83 -33.53 -26.26
N MET A 21 0.30 -34.24 -26.21
CA MET A 21 1.04 -34.42 -24.96
C MET A 21 1.61 -33.11 -24.40
N MET A 22 2.13 -32.20 -25.25
CA MET A 22 2.55 -30.87 -24.76
C MET A 22 1.37 -30.06 -24.22
N SER A 23 0.21 -30.07 -24.88
CA SER A 23 -0.98 -29.36 -24.40
C SER A 23 -1.50 -29.93 -23.08
N CYS A 24 -1.57 -31.26 -22.93
CA CYS A 24 -1.95 -31.88 -21.65
C CYS A 24 -0.92 -31.64 -20.55
N LEU A 25 0.38 -31.64 -20.86
CA LEU A 25 1.42 -31.33 -19.89
C LEU A 25 1.35 -29.86 -19.45
N CYS A 26 1.11 -28.92 -20.37
CA CYS A 26 0.89 -27.51 -20.02
C CYS A 26 -0.37 -27.31 -19.17
N ILE A 27 -1.47 -28.04 -19.44
CA ILE A 27 -2.69 -27.98 -18.61
C ILE A 27 -2.44 -28.59 -17.23
N LEU A 28 -1.73 -29.71 -17.12
CA LEU A 28 -1.40 -30.33 -15.83
C LEU A 28 -0.41 -29.51 -15.01
N ILE A 29 0.58 -28.87 -15.66
CA ILE A 29 1.46 -27.89 -15.02
C ILE A 29 0.63 -26.68 -14.56
N SER A 30 -0.29 -26.19 -15.40
CA SER A 30 -1.17 -25.07 -15.02
C SER A 30 -2.08 -25.42 -13.84
N LEU A 31 -2.69 -26.60 -13.84
CA LEU A 31 -3.54 -27.09 -12.74
C LEU A 31 -2.72 -27.39 -11.47
N GLY A 32 -1.51 -27.93 -11.60
CA GLY A 32 -0.59 -28.15 -10.50
C GLY A 32 -0.09 -26.83 -9.89
N CYS A 33 0.26 -25.84 -10.72
CA CYS A 33 0.62 -24.50 -10.28
C CYS A 33 -0.57 -23.79 -9.62
N ILE A 34 -1.79 -23.92 -10.16
CA ILE A 34 -3.00 -23.39 -9.53
C ILE A 34 -3.23 -24.06 -8.18
N SER A 35 -3.10 -25.39 -8.09
CA SER A 35 -3.26 -26.13 -6.84
C SER A 35 -2.24 -25.72 -5.79
N MET A 36 -0.95 -25.57 -6.15
CA MET A 36 0.09 -25.12 -5.23
C MET A 36 -0.13 -23.68 -4.77
N VAL A 37 -0.50 -22.76 -5.67
CA VAL A 37 -0.83 -21.37 -5.31
C VAL A 37 -2.03 -21.33 -4.38
N VAL A 38 -3.08 -22.12 -4.65
CA VAL A 38 -4.25 -22.21 -3.77
C VAL A 38 -3.89 -22.79 -2.41
N LEU A 39 -3.08 -23.84 -2.34
CA LEU A 39 -2.58 -24.42 -1.09
C LEU A 39 -1.72 -23.42 -0.30
N SER A 40 -0.84 -22.67 -0.97
CA SER A 40 -0.03 -21.61 -0.33
C SER A 40 -0.86 -20.42 0.13
N ILE A 41 -1.93 -20.06 -0.58
CA ILE A 41 -2.87 -19.02 -0.14
C ILE A 41 -3.67 -19.50 1.09
N LEU A 42 -3.99 -20.79 1.17
CA LEU A 42 -4.77 -21.35 2.27
C LEU A 42 -3.92 -21.61 3.52
N GLN A 43 -2.64 -21.94 3.36
CA GLN A 43 -1.73 -22.12 4.49
C GLN A 43 -1.41 -20.78 5.15
N PRO A 44 -1.63 -20.63 6.47
CA PRO A 44 -1.13 -19.46 7.18
C PRO A 44 0.40 -19.45 7.15
N PRO A 45 1.05 -18.28 7.11
CA PRO A 45 2.50 -18.22 7.27
C PRO A 45 2.91 -18.82 8.61
N VAL A 46 4.14 -19.36 8.62
CA VAL A 46 4.69 -20.25 9.65
C VAL A 46 4.66 -19.63 11.04
N ASP A 47 4.74 -18.30 11.14
CA ASP A 47 4.73 -17.56 12.41
C ASP A 47 3.61 -16.52 12.42
N ARG A 48 2.41 -16.93 12.89
CA ARG A 48 1.37 -15.94 13.21
C ARG A 48 1.80 -15.16 14.44
N LYS A 49 2.26 -13.93 14.24
CA LYS A 49 2.31 -12.95 15.33
C LYS A 49 0.88 -12.61 15.77
N GLU A 50 0.65 -12.58 17.07
CA GLU A 50 -0.60 -12.06 17.63
C GLU A 50 -0.80 -10.61 17.15
N GLU A 51 -2.06 -10.19 17.00
CA GLU A 51 -2.36 -8.79 16.70
C GLU A 51 -1.98 -7.96 17.93
N LEU A 52 -0.78 -7.39 17.90
CA LEU A 52 -0.24 -6.61 19.01
C LEU A 52 -0.89 -5.23 19.15
N GLY A 53 -1.83 -4.85 18.28
CA GLY A 53 -2.59 -3.61 18.39
C GLY A 53 -1.72 -2.38 18.72
N LEU A 54 -2.06 -1.67 19.80
CA LEU A 54 -1.22 -0.60 20.38
C LEU A 54 -0.28 -1.12 21.49
N SER A 55 -0.42 -2.37 21.94
CA SER A 55 0.43 -2.98 22.97
C SER A 55 1.79 -3.43 22.43
N PHE A 56 2.03 -3.34 21.12
CA PHE A 56 3.33 -3.68 20.51
C PHE A 56 4.50 -2.91 21.14
N MET A 57 4.27 -1.69 21.66
CA MET A 57 5.32 -0.91 22.34
C MET A 57 5.91 -1.66 23.55
N ASN A 58 5.17 -2.56 24.18
CA ASN A 58 5.68 -3.40 25.29
C ASN A 58 6.68 -4.44 24.78
N SER A 59 6.54 -4.89 23.53
CA SER A 59 7.43 -5.86 22.88
C SER A 59 8.69 -5.20 22.31
N TYR A 60 8.69 -3.89 22.12
CA TYR A 60 9.82 -3.11 21.59
C TYR A 60 10.17 -1.96 22.55
N PRO A 61 10.86 -2.23 23.68
CA PRO A 61 11.15 -1.21 24.69
C PRO A 61 12.03 -0.05 24.17
N ASN A 62 12.82 -0.30 23.13
CA ASN A 62 13.67 0.69 22.47
C ASN A 62 12.96 1.39 21.28
N ALA A 63 11.65 1.22 21.13
CA ALA A 63 10.88 1.83 20.06
C ALA A 63 10.88 3.36 20.16
N LEU A 64 11.47 4.02 19.18
CA LEU A 64 11.44 5.47 19.00
C LEU A 64 10.19 5.85 18.22
N VAL A 65 9.38 6.72 18.83
CA VAL A 65 8.13 7.25 18.27
C VAL A 65 8.16 8.76 18.40
N GLN A 66 7.50 9.48 17.49
CA GLN A 66 7.42 10.94 17.57
C GLN A 66 6.37 11.32 18.63
N ARG A 67 6.78 12.02 19.70
CA ARG A 67 5.90 12.41 20.82
C ARG A 67 5.67 13.91 20.94
N GLU A 68 6.67 14.70 20.59
CA GLU A 68 6.71 16.14 20.85
C GLU A 68 6.48 16.94 19.57
N PHE A 69 5.54 17.88 19.65
CA PHE A 69 5.19 18.81 18.56
C PHE A 69 5.31 20.28 18.96
N ALA A 70 5.67 20.56 20.22
CA ALA A 70 5.89 21.92 20.72
C ALA A 70 7.41 22.19 20.80
N LEU A 71 8.06 22.39 19.66
CA LEU A 71 9.48 22.72 19.59
C LEU A 71 9.69 24.12 19.03
N SER A 72 10.93 24.60 19.16
CA SER A 72 11.40 25.71 18.33
C SER A 72 11.41 25.32 16.84
N LEU A 73 11.39 26.30 15.95
CA LEU A 73 11.40 26.06 14.50
C LEU A 73 12.66 25.31 14.05
N ASP A 74 13.83 25.66 14.61
CA ASP A 74 15.11 25.02 14.28
C ASP A 74 15.15 23.56 14.74
N ASP A 75 14.60 23.27 15.91
CA ASP A 75 14.49 21.91 16.43
C ASP A 75 13.50 21.08 15.61
N HIS A 76 12.41 21.69 15.12
CA HIS A 76 11.50 21.05 14.20
C HIS A 76 12.20 20.64 12.90
N TYR A 77 13.03 21.51 12.32
CA TYR A 77 13.77 21.20 11.11
C TYR A 77 14.77 20.05 11.34
N LYS A 78 15.58 20.11 12.40
CA LYS A 78 16.56 19.05 12.71
C LYS A 78 15.88 17.69 12.90
N ARG A 79 14.81 17.65 13.69
CA ARG A 79 14.02 16.44 13.91
C ARG A 79 13.37 15.94 12.62
N ASP A 80 12.87 16.84 11.77
CA ASP A 80 12.29 16.47 10.49
C ASP A 80 13.33 15.80 9.58
N GLN A 81 14.57 16.31 9.54
CA GLN A 81 15.66 15.71 8.78
C GLN A 81 16.10 14.35 9.34
N GLU A 82 16.23 14.24 10.66
CA GLU A 82 16.54 12.96 11.33
C GLU A 82 15.53 11.88 10.95
N TRP A 83 14.24 12.18 11.12
CA TRP A 83 13.18 11.23 10.79
C TRP A 83 13.09 10.95 9.30
N LYS A 84 13.27 11.95 8.43
CA LYS A 84 13.29 11.73 6.98
C LYS A 84 14.41 10.77 6.58
N HIS A 85 15.60 10.95 7.14
CA HIS A 85 16.71 10.04 6.91
C HIS A 85 16.38 8.63 7.38
N ALA A 86 15.91 8.48 8.63
CA ALA A 86 15.55 7.18 9.19
C ALA A 86 14.49 6.45 8.35
N LEU A 87 13.41 7.14 7.99
CA LEU A 87 12.31 6.56 7.22
C LEU A 87 12.72 6.16 5.80
N ALA A 88 13.60 6.94 5.16
CA ALA A 88 14.05 6.69 3.79
C ALA A 88 15.11 5.58 3.71
N HIS A 89 16.03 5.53 4.69
CA HIS A 89 17.28 4.79 4.54
C HIS A 89 17.48 3.65 5.54
N ASN A 90 16.92 3.72 6.75
CA ASN A 90 17.15 2.66 7.74
C ASN A 90 16.55 1.34 7.28
N GLU A 91 17.25 0.24 7.62
CA GLU A 91 16.78 -1.11 7.34
C GLU A 91 15.49 -1.41 8.11
N ILE A 92 14.60 -2.20 7.50
CA ILE A 92 13.40 -2.71 8.19
C ILE A 92 13.81 -3.99 8.92
N ILE A 93 13.90 -3.91 10.25
CA ILE A 93 14.25 -5.05 11.10
C ILE A 93 13.04 -5.96 11.28
N ASP A 94 11.86 -5.37 11.44
CA ASP A 94 10.66 -6.15 11.72
C ASP A 94 9.38 -5.48 11.22
N THR A 95 8.35 -6.31 11.07
CA THR A 95 7.01 -5.89 10.71
C THR A 95 6.03 -6.30 11.81
N VAL A 96 5.10 -5.40 12.15
CA VAL A 96 4.15 -5.58 13.25
C VAL A 96 2.73 -5.64 12.71
N VAL A 97 1.98 -6.62 13.18
CA VAL A 97 0.56 -6.78 12.85
C VAL A 97 -0.26 -5.85 13.72
N ILE A 98 -0.67 -4.73 13.15
CA ILE A 98 -1.74 -3.92 13.72
C ILE A 98 -3.03 -4.46 13.10
N GLY A 99 -3.90 -5.04 13.93
CA GLY A 99 -5.19 -5.56 13.48
C GLY A 99 -5.95 -4.57 12.57
N HIS A 100 -6.81 -5.10 11.71
CA HIS A 100 -7.59 -4.34 10.72
C HIS A 100 -8.69 -3.45 11.36
N HIS A 101 -8.32 -2.61 12.33
CA HIS A 101 -9.23 -1.71 13.05
C HIS A 101 -9.27 -0.30 12.44
N GLY A 102 -8.88 -0.15 11.17
CA GLY A 102 -8.73 1.15 10.50
C GLY A 102 -9.61 1.31 9.25
N LEU A 103 -9.92 2.55 8.92
CA LEU A 103 -10.62 2.93 7.68
C LEU A 103 -9.75 2.78 6.41
N ALA A 104 -8.48 2.41 6.54
CA ALA A 104 -7.50 2.28 5.46
C ALA A 104 -6.40 1.27 5.82
N LYS A 105 -5.83 0.62 4.80
CA LYS A 105 -4.69 -0.28 4.96
C LYS A 105 -3.44 0.48 5.42
N LYS A 106 -2.79 -0.06 6.44
CA LYS A 106 -1.55 0.47 7.00
C LYS A 106 -0.71 -0.69 7.54
N TYR A 107 0.60 -0.57 7.39
CA TYR A 107 1.58 -1.54 7.85
C TYR A 107 2.48 -0.84 8.86
N LEU A 108 2.93 -1.55 9.89
CA LEU A 108 3.85 -0.99 10.87
C LEU A 108 5.20 -1.69 10.78
N PHE A 109 6.26 -0.90 10.76
CA PHE A 109 7.63 -1.36 10.64
C PHE A 109 8.47 -0.85 11.81
N ILE A 110 9.36 -1.72 12.27
CA ILE A 110 10.44 -1.38 13.18
C ILE A 110 11.70 -1.27 12.35
N LEU A 111 12.28 -0.08 12.33
CA LEU A 111 13.49 0.22 11.57
C LEU A 111 14.72 0.10 12.47
N GLU A 112 15.89 -0.01 11.85
CA GLU A 112 17.18 0.11 12.51
C GLU A 112 17.25 1.39 13.37
N GLY A 113 17.86 1.28 14.55
CA GLY A 113 17.86 2.35 15.56
C GLY A 113 16.59 2.43 16.40
N GLY A 114 15.62 1.54 16.18
CA GLY A 114 14.38 1.47 16.94
C GLY A 114 13.26 2.37 16.43
N TYR A 115 13.46 3.09 15.32
CA TYR A 115 12.43 3.97 14.76
C TYR A 115 11.19 3.19 14.33
N VAL A 116 10.03 3.61 14.81
CA VAL A 116 8.75 3.02 14.43
C VAL A 116 8.14 3.82 13.29
N ALA A 117 7.84 3.12 12.20
CA ALA A 117 7.24 3.71 11.02
C ALA A 117 5.90 3.04 10.67
N MET A 118 4.97 3.83 10.15
CA MET A 118 3.77 3.33 9.49
C MET A 118 3.89 3.54 7.99
N ALA A 119 3.67 2.48 7.21
CA ALA A 119 3.60 2.55 5.77
C ALA A 119 2.14 2.53 5.28
N LYS A 120 1.84 3.42 4.34
CA LYS A 120 0.57 3.44 3.61
C LYS A 120 0.84 3.31 2.11
N PRO A 121 0.20 2.35 1.40
CA PRO A 121 0.29 2.26 -0.04
C PRO A 121 -0.12 3.57 -0.73
N VAL A 122 0.67 3.96 -1.72
CA VAL A 122 0.47 5.19 -2.50
C VAL A 122 -0.51 4.96 -3.65
N GLU A 123 -0.46 3.78 -4.27
CA GLU A 123 -1.27 3.43 -5.44
C GLU A 123 -1.88 2.04 -5.31
N ARG A 124 -2.96 1.83 -6.07
CA ARG A 124 -3.59 0.52 -6.15
C ARG A 124 -2.71 -0.43 -6.92
N ASN A 125 -2.17 -1.41 -6.22
CA ASN A 125 -1.32 -2.41 -6.82
C ASN A 125 -2.16 -3.51 -7.48
N LEU A 126 -2.88 -3.18 -8.56
CA LEU A 126 -3.60 -4.17 -9.37
C LEU A 126 -2.64 -4.75 -10.42
N LEU A 127 -1.86 -5.75 -10.02
CA LEU A 127 -1.00 -6.50 -10.96
C LEU A 127 -1.77 -7.12 -12.14
N VAL A 128 -3.07 -7.38 -11.97
CA VAL A 128 -3.93 -8.05 -12.98
C VAL A 128 -4.76 -7.06 -13.80
N PHE A 129 -4.98 -5.84 -13.30
CA PHE A 129 -5.79 -4.82 -13.97
C PHE A 129 -5.14 -3.45 -13.79
N PRO A 130 -4.16 -3.05 -14.63
CA PRO A 130 -3.41 -1.80 -14.49
C PRO A 130 -4.25 -0.51 -14.70
N HIS A 131 -5.58 -0.59 -14.60
CA HIS A 131 -6.50 0.55 -14.71
C HIS A 131 -6.57 1.42 -13.46
N SER A 132 -5.70 1.21 -12.47
CA SER A 132 -5.41 2.24 -11.48
C SER A 132 -4.48 3.30 -12.05
N SER A 133 -4.85 3.88 -13.19
CA SER A 133 -4.59 5.29 -13.35
C SER A 133 -5.16 5.93 -12.08
N ILE A 134 -4.33 6.64 -11.31
CA ILE A 134 -4.80 7.83 -10.62
C ILE A 134 -5.60 8.53 -11.72
N SER A 135 -6.93 8.38 -11.70
CA SER A 135 -7.77 9.01 -12.69
C SER A 135 -7.32 10.45 -12.58
N THR A 136 -6.71 10.99 -13.64
CA THR A 136 -6.26 12.37 -13.63
C THR A 136 -7.49 13.14 -13.25
N ILE A 137 -7.54 13.58 -11.98
CA ILE A 137 -8.67 14.30 -11.43
C ILE A 137 -8.58 15.61 -12.17
N SER A 138 -9.25 15.68 -13.32
CA SER A 138 -9.49 16.90 -14.01
C SER A 138 -10.44 17.65 -13.11
N TRP A 139 -9.88 18.42 -12.18
CA TRP A 139 -10.61 19.33 -11.28
C TRP A 139 -11.60 20.20 -12.04
N LEU A 140 -11.27 20.53 -13.31
CA LEU A 140 -12.10 21.30 -14.23
C LEU A 140 -13.30 20.53 -14.81
N LYS A 141 -13.31 19.18 -14.79
CA LYS A 141 -14.39 18.34 -15.35
C LYS A 141 -15.26 17.71 -14.27
N GLN A 142 -14.74 17.52 -13.07
CA GLN A 142 -15.54 17.13 -11.91
C GLN A 142 -15.92 18.40 -11.17
N HIS A 143 -17.13 18.91 -11.42
CA HIS A 143 -17.84 19.63 -10.36
C HIS A 143 -18.24 18.56 -9.34
N PRO A 144 -17.49 18.34 -8.24
CA PRO A 144 -17.85 17.30 -7.30
C PRO A 144 -19.04 17.88 -6.53
N THR A 145 -20.26 17.58 -6.99
CA THR A 145 -21.49 17.93 -6.27
C THR A 145 -21.53 17.28 -4.88
N LYS A 146 -20.68 16.26 -4.66
CA LYS A 146 -20.28 15.73 -3.35
C LYS A 146 -18.78 15.47 -3.32
N ALA A 147 -18.16 15.77 -2.18
CA ALA A 147 -16.82 15.28 -1.85
C ALA A 147 -16.83 13.74 -1.93
N THR A 148 -16.29 13.18 -3.00
CA THR A 148 -16.17 11.73 -3.17
C THR A 148 -14.91 11.31 -2.44
N ARG A 149 -15.06 10.49 -1.40
CA ARG A 149 -13.92 10.01 -0.62
C ARG A 149 -13.02 9.17 -1.53
N MET A 150 -11.71 9.48 -1.58
CA MET A 150 -10.73 8.64 -2.28
C MET A 150 -10.78 7.20 -1.75
N ASP A 151 -10.45 6.25 -2.61
CA ASP A 151 -10.47 4.82 -2.31
C ASP A 151 -9.76 4.54 -0.96
N ARG A 152 -10.40 3.74 -0.10
CA ARG A 152 -9.92 3.51 1.28
C ARG A 152 -8.60 2.77 1.32
N ASP A 153 -8.29 2.07 0.25
CA ASP A 153 -7.14 1.19 0.16
C ASP A 153 -5.82 1.96 -0.08
N PHE A 154 -5.86 3.21 -0.57
CA PHE A 154 -4.67 3.99 -0.97
C PHE A 154 -4.74 5.43 -0.47
N GLN A 155 -3.84 5.76 0.46
CA GLN A 155 -3.81 7.08 1.09
C GLN A 155 -2.41 7.70 1.11
N GLY A 156 -1.38 7.00 0.63
CA GLY A 156 -0.01 7.47 0.72
C GLY A 156 0.23 8.83 0.04
N TRP A 157 -0.37 9.07 -1.13
CA TRP A 157 -0.26 10.36 -1.83
C TRP A 157 -0.77 11.54 -1.00
N GLY A 158 -1.95 11.40 -0.40
CA GLY A 158 -2.55 12.47 0.40
C GLY A 158 -1.69 12.87 1.59
N GLU A 159 -0.98 11.90 2.15
CA GLU A 159 -0.11 12.11 3.30
C GLU A 159 1.21 12.79 2.92
N LEU A 160 1.83 12.37 1.81
CA LEU A 160 3.02 13.03 1.26
C LEU A 160 2.74 14.50 0.94
N CYS A 161 1.63 14.77 0.26
CA CYS A 161 1.20 16.13 -0.08
C CYS A 161 0.88 16.93 1.19
N ALA A 162 0.20 16.34 2.16
CA ALA A 162 -0.17 17.04 3.40
C ALA A 162 1.06 17.49 4.20
N VAL A 163 2.11 16.65 4.28
CA VAL A 163 3.36 17.05 4.93
C VAL A 163 4.07 18.14 4.14
N ALA A 164 4.16 18.02 2.82
CA ALA A 164 4.79 19.06 2.00
C ALA A 164 4.12 20.43 2.21
N ILE A 165 2.78 20.48 2.19
CA ILE A 165 2.00 21.70 2.47
C ILE A 165 2.25 22.20 3.89
N ASP A 166 2.22 21.32 4.89
CA ASP A 166 2.45 21.68 6.29
C ASP A 166 3.85 22.30 6.52
N ARG A 167 4.88 21.84 5.80
CA ARG A 167 6.24 22.41 5.84
C ARG A 167 6.34 23.73 5.09
N VAL A 168 5.73 23.86 3.91
CA VAL A 168 5.70 25.11 3.13
C VAL A 168 5.01 26.23 3.91
N LEU A 169 3.93 25.91 4.62
CA LEU A 169 3.20 26.88 5.45
C LEU A 169 3.85 27.13 6.82
N GLY A 170 4.96 26.44 7.13
CA GLY A 170 5.67 26.59 8.39
C GLY A 170 4.87 26.14 9.63
N TRP A 171 3.90 25.24 9.46
CA TRP A 171 3.04 24.80 10.56
C TRP A 171 3.71 23.73 11.43
N TYR A 172 4.45 22.81 10.81
CA TYR A 172 5.13 21.70 11.48
C TYR A 172 4.21 20.85 12.39
N ARG A 173 2.92 20.72 12.03
CA ARG A 173 1.92 19.98 12.82
C ARG A 173 1.74 18.54 12.35
N LYS A 174 2.31 18.20 11.19
CA LYS A 174 2.29 16.84 10.66
C LYS A 174 3.59 16.10 11.01
N PRO A 175 3.53 14.80 11.34
CA PRO A 175 4.73 13.99 11.49
C PRO A 175 5.53 13.94 10.18
N SER A 176 6.80 13.56 10.27
CA SER A 176 7.63 13.38 9.08
C SER A 176 7.09 12.23 8.22
N VAL A 177 7.01 12.47 6.91
CA VAL A 177 6.57 11.48 5.93
C VAL A 177 7.49 11.53 4.71
N VAL A 178 7.88 10.37 4.20
CA VAL A 178 8.70 10.22 2.98
C VAL A 178 8.12 9.15 2.06
N GLY A 179 8.37 9.26 0.77
CA GLY A 179 8.09 8.18 -0.18
C GLY A 179 9.21 7.14 -0.13
N ARG A 180 8.85 5.85 -0.12
CA ARG A 180 9.82 4.75 -0.18
C ARG A 180 9.24 3.59 -0.99
N TYR A 181 10.09 2.91 -1.74
CA TYR A 181 9.75 1.62 -2.34
C TYR A 181 10.07 0.50 -1.35
N ILE A 182 9.10 -0.40 -1.14
CA ILE A 182 9.25 -1.56 -0.26
C ILE A 182 8.95 -2.82 -1.05
N ASP A 183 9.72 -3.87 -0.80
CA ASP A 183 9.48 -5.18 -1.39
C ASP A 183 8.09 -5.71 -0.99
N SER A 184 7.34 -6.18 -1.98
CA SER A 184 5.98 -6.69 -1.78
C SER A 184 5.90 -7.86 -0.81
N LYS A 185 6.93 -8.72 -0.74
CA LYS A 185 6.98 -9.83 0.21
C LYS A 185 7.06 -9.30 1.62
N LEU A 186 7.88 -8.27 1.86
CA LEU A 186 8.01 -7.64 3.17
C LEU A 186 6.73 -6.90 3.57
N LEU A 187 6.14 -6.13 2.65
CA LEU A 187 4.93 -5.36 2.92
C LEU A 187 3.73 -6.25 3.26
N TYR A 188 3.53 -7.33 2.51
CA TYR A 188 2.37 -8.21 2.65
C TYR A 188 2.62 -9.45 3.51
N TYR A 189 3.81 -9.59 4.11
CA TYR A 189 4.20 -10.75 4.91
C TYR A 189 3.16 -11.12 5.98
N HIS A 190 2.62 -10.11 6.66
CA HIS A 190 1.59 -10.27 7.68
C HIS A 190 0.20 -9.76 7.24
N ASP A 191 -0.03 -9.50 5.95
CA ASP A 191 -1.37 -9.19 5.44
C ASP A 191 -2.16 -10.49 5.24
N TYR A 192 -2.83 -10.93 6.29
CA TYR A 192 -3.59 -12.18 6.28
C TYR A 192 -4.90 -12.12 5.48
N SER A 193 -5.27 -10.95 4.93
CA SER A 193 -6.43 -10.83 4.06
C SER A 193 -6.24 -11.65 2.77
N PHE A 194 -7.33 -12.09 2.15
CA PHE A 194 -7.28 -12.85 0.89
C PHE A 194 -6.41 -12.14 -0.17
N TRP A 195 -6.58 -10.83 -0.33
CA TRP A 195 -5.79 -10.03 -1.26
C TRP A 195 -4.34 -9.89 -0.82
N GLY A 196 -4.06 -9.73 0.48
CA GLY A 196 -2.70 -9.70 1.02
C GLY A 196 -1.92 -10.97 0.69
N ARG A 197 -2.55 -12.14 0.88
CA ARG A 197 -1.93 -13.44 0.56
C ARG A 197 -1.69 -13.63 -0.93
N ILE A 198 -2.60 -13.19 -1.79
CA ILE A 198 -2.38 -13.21 -3.24
C ILE A 198 -1.16 -12.35 -3.59
N GLN A 199 -1.11 -11.12 -3.09
CA GLN A 199 0.00 -10.21 -3.35
C GLN A 199 1.32 -10.76 -2.82
N TYR A 200 1.30 -11.42 -1.66
CA TYR A 200 2.44 -12.12 -1.09
C TYR A 200 2.86 -13.35 -1.91
N ALA A 201 1.95 -14.06 -2.56
CA ALA A 201 2.27 -15.23 -3.38
C ALA A 201 2.92 -14.84 -4.72
N LEU A 202 2.55 -13.68 -5.28
CA LEU A 202 3.09 -13.18 -6.56
C LEU A 202 4.58 -12.82 -6.47
N PRO A 203 5.36 -12.83 -7.58
CA PRO A 203 6.78 -12.47 -7.56
C PRO A 203 7.06 -11.15 -6.83
N SER A 204 8.21 -11.10 -6.15
CA SER A 204 8.69 -9.89 -5.47
C SER A 204 8.72 -8.72 -6.46
N HIS A 205 8.23 -7.57 -6.01
CA HIS A 205 8.20 -6.32 -6.77
C HIS A 205 8.16 -5.14 -5.79
N ASN A 206 8.56 -3.97 -6.28
CA ASN A 206 8.59 -2.75 -5.46
C ASN A 206 7.21 -2.12 -5.37
N VAL A 207 6.73 -1.91 -4.15
CA VAL A 207 5.47 -1.22 -3.85
C VAL A 207 5.78 0.20 -3.38
N PRO A 208 5.24 1.24 -4.02
CA PRO A 208 5.39 2.61 -3.53
C PRO A 208 4.53 2.81 -2.28
N VAL A 209 5.17 3.24 -1.21
CA VAL A 209 4.50 3.57 0.05
C VAL A 209 4.89 4.97 0.54
N ALA A 210 3.98 5.59 1.28
CA ALA A 210 4.32 6.71 2.15
C ALA A 210 4.70 6.12 3.51
N MET A 211 5.93 6.38 3.94
CA MET A 211 6.50 6.00 5.24
C MET A 211 6.34 7.17 6.20
N HIS A 212 5.69 6.94 7.33
CA HIS A 212 5.34 7.93 8.32
C HIS A 212 6.02 7.61 9.64
N ALA A 213 6.56 8.62 10.30
CA ALA A 213 6.90 8.50 11.71
C ALA A 213 5.65 8.10 12.52
N TRP A 214 5.75 7.04 13.33
CA TRP A 214 4.67 6.69 14.23
C TRP A 214 4.55 7.74 15.33
N VAL A 215 3.33 8.21 15.58
CA VAL A 215 3.06 9.25 16.57
C VAL A 215 2.26 8.66 17.72
N THR A 216 2.69 8.95 18.95
CA THR A 216 1.92 8.65 20.16
C THR A 216 1.44 9.93 20.85
N GLY A 217 0.40 9.84 21.67
CA GLY A 217 -0.12 11.00 22.40
C GLY A 217 -0.96 11.97 21.57
N LEU A 218 -1.37 11.56 20.35
CA LEU A 218 -2.35 12.32 19.58
C LEU A 218 -3.69 12.33 20.32
N ALA A 219 -4.32 13.51 20.37
CA ALA A 219 -5.68 13.62 20.88
C ALA A 219 -6.63 12.84 19.96
N THR A 220 -7.18 11.73 20.46
CA THR A 220 -8.13 10.86 19.73
C THR A 220 -9.56 11.42 19.70
N ARG A 221 -9.78 12.57 20.33
CA ARG A 221 -11.07 13.25 20.34
C ARG A 221 -11.48 13.66 18.92
N ALA A 222 -12.77 13.54 18.63
CA ALA A 222 -13.33 14.11 17.41
C ALA A 222 -12.99 15.61 17.32
N PRO A 223 -12.78 16.17 16.10
CA PRO A 223 -12.63 17.60 15.94
C PRO A 223 -13.84 18.32 16.55
N SER A 224 -13.62 19.53 17.08
CA SER A 224 -14.71 20.31 17.68
C SER A 224 -15.84 20.52 16.67
N SER A 225 -17.06 20.66 17.18
CA SER A 225 -18.25 20.97 16.36
C SER A 225 -18.03 22.23 15.51
N SER A 226 -17.30 23.22 16.00
CA SER A 226 -16.91 24.42 15.24
C SER A 226 -16.06 24.11 14.00
N ILE A 227 -15.02 23.28 14.14
CA ILE A 227 -14.18 22.84 13.01
C ILE A 227 -14.99 21.97 12.06
N GLY A 228 -15.82 21.06 12.58
CA GLY A 228 -16.72 20.23 11.78
C GLY A 228 -17.71 21.07 10.96
N ASN A 229 -18.25 22.13 11.54
CA ASN A 229 -19.14 23.06 10.85
C ASN A 229 -18.41 23.91 9.81
N TYR A 230 -17.20 24.39 10.11
CA TYR A 230 -16.36 25.11 9.15
C TYR A 230 -16.06 24.26 7.89
N LEU A 231 -15.62 23.01 8.08
CA LEU A 231 -15.35 22.08 6.98
C LEU A 231 -16.60 21.74 6.16
N ARG A 232 -17.79 21.78 6.78
CA ARG A 232 -19.08 21.54 6.11
C ARG A 232 -19.67 22.76 5.42
N ALA A 233 -19.35 23.98 5.86
CA ALA A 233 -19.85 25.23 5.32
C ALA A 233 -19.06 25.74 4.10
N MET A 234 -17.82 25.27 3.92
CA MET A 234 -16.95 25.63 2.79
C MET A 234 -17.54 25.38 1.37
N PRO A 235 -18.36 24.34 1.10
CA PRO A 235 -18.95 24.12 -0.22
C PRO A 235 -19.94 25.21 -0.65
N ASP A 236 -20.57 25.90 0.30
CA ASP A 236 -21.61 26.91 0.00
C ASP A 236 -21.01 28.30 -0.19
N ALA A 237 -19.97 28.66 0.57
CA ALA A 237 -19.28 29.95 0.43
C ALA A 237 -18.52 30.10 -0.91
N ILE A 238 -18.04 29.00 -1.51
CA ILE A 238 -17.37 29.03 -2.82
C ILE A 238 -18.39 29.22 -3.96
N LYS A 239 -19.63 28.75 -3.80
CA LYS A 239 -20.69 28.93 -4.81
C LYS A 239 -21.19 30.37 -4.89
N GLU A 240 -21.26 31.10 -3.78
CA GLU A 240 -21.72 32.50 -3.80
C GLU A 240 -20.73 33.44 -4.50
N ASN A 241 -19.42 33.21 -4.39
CA ASN A 241 -18.41 34.07 -5.02
C ASN A 241 -18.14 33.76 -6.50
N THR A 242 -18.63 32.64 -7.04
CA THR A 242 -18.49 32.34 -8.49
C THR A 242 -19.62 32.89 -9.35
N VAL A 243 -20.69 33.42 -8.75
CA VAL A 243 -21.84 33.98 -9.47
C VAL A 243 -21.75 35.51 -9.61
N THR A 244 -20.95 36.18 -8.78
CA THR A 244 -20.80 37.66 -8.79
C THR A 244 -19.69 38.19 -9.69
N GLU A 245 -18.88 37.33 -10.34
CA GLU A 245 -17.85 37.72 -11.31
C GLU A 245 -18.19 37.31 -12.76
N ARG A 246 -19.46 37.40 -13.16
CA ARG A 246 -19.86 37.33 -14.58
C ARG A 246 -20.66 38.55 -15.01
#